data_AF-A0A1Y1NEC5-F1
#
_entry.id   AF-A0A1Y1NEC5-F1
#
_cell.length_a   1.000
_cell.length_b   1.000
_cell.length_c   1.000
_cell.angle_alpha   90.00
_cell.angle_beta   90.00
_cell.angle_gamma   90.00
#
_symmetry.space_group_name_H-M   'P 1'
#
loop_
_entity.id
_entity.type
_entity.pdbx_description
1 polymer ?
#
loop_
_entity_poly.entity_id
_entity_poly.type
_entity_poly.pdbx_seq_one_letter_code
_entity_poly.pdbx_strand_id
1 'polypeptide(L)'
;MEPSKDPISARTAQLNSNLLSTKTSNSRTNLLNRDGLLDALTVLYDESNNDCLKKFDRHIGEFVTRHRGVVNELRCLRVNVSDFEVKNVIGRGHFGEVFVVKEKQTGDVHAMKMIRKSDCLRQKHISYEEERDI
;
A
#
# COMPACT_ATOMS: atom_id res chain seq x y z
N MET A 1 2.32 -3.46 12.89
CA MET A 1 2.94 -2.12 12.95
C MET A 1 2.14 -1.35 13.98
N GLU A 2 2.83 -0.63 14.87
CA GLU A 2 2.17 0.29 15.79
C GLU A 2 1.47 1.42 15.02
N PRO A 3 0.33 1.93 15.50
CA PRO A 3 -0.35 3.06 14.88
C PRO A 3 0.57 4.29 14.88
N SER A 4 0.62 5.00 13.74
CA SER A 4 1.38 6.26 13.67
C SER A 4 0.73 7.34 14.52
N LYS A 5 1.55 8.25 15.07
CA LYS A 5 1.10 9.42 15.85
C LYS A 5 0.61 10.57 14.97
N ASP A 6 0.98 10.56 13.69
CA ASP A 6 0.60 11.62 12.75
C ASP A 6 -0.61 11.21 11.90
N PRO A 7 -1.53 12.14 11.58
CA PRO A 7 -2.64 11.90 10.67
C PRO A 7 -2.19 11.34 9.32
N ILE A 8 -3.05 10.53 8.69
CA ILE A 8 -2.77 9.93 7.37
C ILE A 8 -2.46 11.02 6.34
N SER A 9 -3.20 12.13 6.37
CA SER A 9 -3.02 13.27 5.47
C SER A 9 -1.63 13.92 5.61
N ALA A 10 -1.16 14.13 6.84
CA ALA A 10 0.15 14.71 7.12
C ALA A 10 1.28 13.82 6.60
N ARG A 11 1.19 12.51 6.83
CA ARG A 11 2.18 11.54 6.37
C ARG A 11 2.19 11.40 4.85
N THR A 12 1.01 11.41 4.22
CA THR A 12 0.89 11.38 2.77
C THR A 12 1.48 12.66 2.16
N ALA A 13 1.27 13.82 2.78
CA ALA A 13 1.89 15.07 2.35
C ALA A 13 3.42 15.04 2.46
N GLN A 14 3.96 14.51 3.57
CA GLN A 14 5.40 14.32 3.75
C GLN A 14 6.00 13.34 2.74
N LEU A 15 5.31 12.23 2.46
CA LEU A 15 5.72 11.30 1.41
C LEU A 15 5.75 12.01 0.05
N ASN A 16 4.77 12.88 -0.21
CA ASN A 16 4.71 13.63 -1.45
C ASN A 16 5.83 14.67 -1.56
N SER A 17 6.22 15.34 -0.47
CA SER A 17 7.29 16.33 -0.47
C SER A 17 8.68 15.69 -0.58
N ASN A 18 8.90 14.56 0.10
CA ASN A 18 10.22 13.94 0.21
C ASN A 18 10.62 13.16 -1.05
N LEU A 19 9.65 12.80 -1.91
CA LEU A 19 9.83 11.85 -3.01
C LEU A 19 9.60 12.46 -4.42
N LEU A 20 9.74 13.79 -4.57
CA LEU A 20 10.29 14.53 -5.74
C LEU A 20 9.67 15.94 -5.92
N SER A 21 10.48 16.98 -5.70
CA SER A 21 10.40 18.23 -6.47
C SER A 21 11.04 18.00 -7.84
N THR A 22 10.33 17.36 -8.75
CA THR A 22 10.65 17.42 -10.19
C THR A 22 9.34 17.55 -10.93
N LYS A 23 9.05 18.76 -11.42
CA LYS A 23 7.95 19.03 -12.34
C LYS A 23 8.18 18.17 -13.59
N THR A 24 7.52 17.02 -13.70
CA THR A 24 7.56 16.19 -14.90
C THR A 24 6.44 16.66 -15.83
N SER A 25 6.87 17.04 -17.03
CA SER A 25 6.02 17.46 -18.15
C SER A 25 4.95 16.41 -18.46
N ASN A 26 3.75 16.90 -18.81
CA ASN A 26 2.62 16.11 -19.29
C ASN A 26 3.02 15.25 -20.50
N SER A 27 3.40 13.99 -20.26
CA SER A 27 3.46 12.96 -21.30
C SER A 27 2.40 11.90 -21.03
N ARG A 28 1.43 11.80 -21.94
CA ARG A 28 0.20 11.02 -21.85
C ARG A 28 0.37 9.49 -22.00
N THR A 29 1.52 8.91 -21.61
CA THR A 29 1.81 7.47 -21.83
C THR A 29 2.53 6.75 -20.68
N ASN A 30 2.55 7.28 -19.46
CA ASN A 30 3.24 6.58 -18.36
C ASN A 30 2.36 5.48 -17.72
N LEU A 31 2.64 4.23 -18.10
CA LEU A 31 2.15 3.01 -17.42
C LEU A 31 2.58 2.93 -15.94
N LEU A 32 3.59 3.72 -15.53
CA LEU A 32 4.11 3.77 -14.18
C LEU A 32 3.97 5.19 -13.62
N ASN A 33 3.04 5.36 -12.68
CA ASN A 33 2.99 6.54 -11.83
C ASN A 33 3.91 6.35 -10.61
N ARG A 34 4.14 7.43 -9.86
CA ARG A 34 5.01 7.41 -8.69
C ARG A 34 4.60 6.33 -7.67
N ASP A 35 3.31 6.16 -7.43
CA ASP A 35 2.83 5.17 -6.45
C ASP A 35 3.08 3.74 -6.94
N GLY A 36 2.98 3.49 -8.26
CA GLY A 36 3.35 2.22 -8.89
C GLY A 36 4.84 1.91 -8.80
N LEU A 37 5.73 2.90 -8.89
CA LEU A 37 7.17 2.70 -8.64
C LEU A 37 7.46 2.33 -7.18
N LEU A 38 6.78 2.99 -6.24
CA LEU A 38 6.90 2.70 -4.81
C LEU A 38 6.31 1.32 -4.46
N ASP A 39 5.25 0.90 -5.14
CA ASP A 39 4.71 -0.46 -5.03
C ASP A 39 5.71 -1.48 -5.58
N ALA A 40 6.28 -1.24 -6.77
CA ALA A 40 7.29 -2.11 -7.36
C ALA A 40 8.53 -2.25 -6.47
N LEU A 41 9.02 -1.15 -5.88
CA LEU A 41 10.12 -1.16 -4.93
C LEU A 41 9.78 -1.97 -3.68
N THR A 42 8.57 -1.81 -3.14
CA THR A 42 8.12 -2.54 -1.95
C THR A 42 8.05 -4.04 -2.23
N VAL A 43 7.47 -4.44 -3.36
CA VAL A 43 7.41 -5.85 -3.78
C VAL A 43 8.81 -6.41 -3.99
N LEU A 44 9.68 -5.70 -4.71
CA LEU A 44 11.06 -6.14 -4.92
C LEU A 44 11.81 -6.34 -3.60
N TYR A 45 11.65 -5.42 -2.65
CA TYR A 45 12.23 -5.53 -1.32
C TYR A 45 11.70 -6.75 -0.56
N ASP A 46 10.39 -6.97 -0.58
CA ASP A 46 9.75 -8.06 0.16
C ASP A 46 10.18 -9.43 -0.35
N GLU A 47 10.20 -9.61 -1.67
CA GLU A 47 10.73 -10.82 -2.29
C GLU A 47 12.22 -10.99 -1.97
N SER A 48 13.01 -9.92 -2.09
CA SER A 48 14.46 -9.95 -1.82
C SER A 48 14.80 -10.21 -0.35
N ASN A 49 13.94 -9.84 0.59
CA ASN A 49 14.16 -10.05 2.02
C ASN A 49 13.92 -11.51 2.46
N ASN A 50 13.86 -12.43 1.51
CA ASN A 50 13.91 -13.87 1.76
C ASN A 50 15.32 -14.34 2.17
N ASP A 51 15.44 -15.10 3.26
CA ASP A 51 16.74 -15.57 3.77
C ASP A 51 17.49 -16.48 2.80
N CYS A 52 16.79 -17.27 1.98
CA CYS A 52 17.42 -18.09 0.95
C CYS A 52 18.04 -17.21 -0.14
N LEU A 53 17.33 -16.18 -0.61
CA LEU A 53 17.83 -15.28 -1.66
C LEU A 53 19.00 -14.43 -1.18
N LYS A 54 18.94 -13.91 0.05
CA LYS A 54 20.06 -13.16 0.67
C LYS A 54 21.33 -14.00 0.81
N LYS A 55 21.20 -15.31 1.05
CA LYS A 55 22.32 -16.25 1.14
C LYS A 55 22.82 -16.70 -0.24
N PHE A 56 21.92 -16.77 -1.21
CA PHE A 56 22.23 -17.20 -2.57
C PHE A 56 23.05 -16.15 -3.34
N ASP A 57 22.72 -14.86 -3.18
CA ASP A 57 23.45 -13.76 -3.84
C ASP A 57 23.76 -12.61 -2.86
N ARG A 58 25.05 -12.28 -2.75
CA ARG A 58 25.56 -11.16 -1.94
C ARG A 58 24.90 -9.83 -2.31
N HIS A 59 24.67 -9.57 -3.60
CA HIS A 59 24.09 -8.30 -4.05
C HIS A 59 22.64 -8.15 -3.60
N ILE A 60 21.89 -9.26 -3.50
CA ILE A 60 20.53 -9.25 -2.93
C ILE A 60 20.60 -8.91 -1.44
N GLY A 61 21.52 -9.53 -0.69
CA GLY A 61 21.75 -9.21 0.72
C GLY A 61 22.12 -7.74 0.95
N GLU A 62 23.01 -7.19 0.13
CA GLU A 62 23.41 -5.79 0.17
C GLU A 62 22.26 -4.86 -0.19
N PHE A 63 21.45 -5.20 -1.19
CA PHE A 63 20.26 -4.45 -1.58
C PHE A 63 19.27 -4.34 -0.41
N VAL A 64 18.94 -5.46 0.24
CA VAL A 64 18.02 -5.49 1.38
C VAL A 64 18.57 -4.68 2.56
N THR A 65 19.87 -4.79 2.82
CA THR A 65 20.51 -4.04 3.91
C THR A 65 20.48 -2.54 3.64
N ARG A 66 20.82 -2.13 2.41
CA ARG A 66 20.85 -0.71 2.00
C ARG A 66 19.47 -0.06 2.04
N HIS A 67 18.42 -0.75 1.59
CA HIS A 67 17.10 -0.15 1.43
C HIS A 67 16.14 -0.39 2.60
N ARG A 68 16.56 -1.15 3.63
CA ARG A 68 15.74 -1.44 4.82
C ARG A 68 15.17 -0.18 5.47
N GLY A 69 16.00 0.85 5.68
CA GLY A 69 15.57 2.11 6.29
C GLY A 69 14.51 2.82 5.44
N VAL A 70 14.78 2.96 4.15
CA VAL A 70 13.90 3.64 3.18
C VAL A 70 12.55 2.93 3.07
N VAL A 71 12.53 1.60 2.96
CA VAL A 71 11.27 0.83 2.86
C VAL A 71 10.48 0.88 4.16
N ASN A 72 11.14 0.87 5.32
CA ASN A 72 10.47 1.03 6.61
C ASN A 72 9.85 2.43 6.75
N GLU A 73 10.58 3.48 6.38
CA GLU A 73 10.05 4.85 6.37
C GLU A 73 8.86 4.98 5.41
N LEU A 74 8.98 4.45 4.19
CA LEU A 74 7.89 4.41 3.22
C LEU A 74 6.63 3.76 3.78
N ARG A 75 6.78 2.64 4.49
CA ARG A 75 5.66 1.92 5.13
C ARG A 75 5.02 2.72 6.27
N CYS A 76 5.81 3.44 7.05
CA CYS A 76 5.31 4.31 8.11
C CYS A 76 4.59 5.55 7.55
N LEU A 77 5.04 6.08 6.42
CA LEU A 77 4.42 7.24 5.78
C LEU A 77 3.13 6.89 5.01
N ARG A 78 3.02 5.66 4.50
CA ARG A 78 1.82 5.20 3.79
C ARG A 78 0.68 4.85 4.74
N VAL A 79 -0.55 4.95 4.23
CA VAL A 79 -1.75 4.53 4.96
C VAL A 79 -1.69 3.05 5.32
N ASN A 80 -2.10 2.71 6.53
CA ASN A 80 -2.13 1.35 7.06
C ASN A 80 -3.48 1.06 7.75
N VAL A 81 -3.89 -0.20 7.77
CA VAL A 81 -5.07 -0.64 8.54
C VAL A 81 -4.93 -0.31 10.04
N SER A 82 -3.70 -0.28 10.57
CA SER A 82 -3.43 0.11 11.96
C SER A 82 -3.80 1.56 12.26
N ASP A 83 -3.96 2.42 11.26
CA ASP A 83 -4.37 3.82 11.42
C ASP A 83 -5.86 3.96 11.74
N PHE A 84 -6.62 2.87 11.60
CA PHE A 84 -8.06 2.85 11.78
C PHE A 84 -8.48 2.02 13.00
N GLU A 85 -9.51 2.50 13.69
CA GLU A 85 -10.36 1.70 14.57
C GLU A 85 -11.47 1.09 13.71
N VAL A 86 -11.48 -0.24 13.57
CA VAL A 86 -12.53 -0.95 12.83
C VAL A 86 -13.73 -1.17 13.73
N LYS A 87 -14.91 -0.72 13.29
CA LYS A 87 -16.16 -0.82 14.05
C LYS A 87 -17.00 -2.01 13.57
N ASN A 88 -17.98 -1.75 12.71
CA ASN A 88 -18.99 -2.72 12.29
C ASN A 88 -18.94 -2.95 10.79
N VAL A 89 -19.33 -4.15 10.35
CA VAL A 89 -19.61 -4.43 8.93
C VAL A 89 -20.91 -3.74 8.52
N ILE A 90 -20.88 -3.00 7.41
CA ILE A 90 -22.04 -2.34 6.78
C ILE A 90 -22.43 -2.93 5.43
N GLY A 91 -21.58 -3.78 4.85
CA GLY A 91 -21.88 -4.45 3.59
C GLY A 91 -21.05 -5.70 3.40
N ARG A 92 -21.62 -6.71 2.76
CA ARG A 92 -20.93 -7.93 2.32
C ARG A 92 -21.20 -8.11 0.84
N GLY A 93 -20.13 -8.15 0.04
CA GLY A 93 -20.19 -8.39 -1.39
C GLY A 93 -19.35 -9.59 -1.78
N HIS A 94 -19.38 -9.93 -3.07
CA HIS A 94 -18.61 -11.04 -3.61
C HIS A 94 -17.09 -10.87 -3.39
N PHE A 95 -16.61 -9.62 -3.41
CA PHE A 95 -15.18 -9.29 -3.31
C PHE A 95 -14.67 -8.99 -1.90
N GLY A 96 -15.56 -9.01 -0.90
CA GLY A 96 -15.19 -8.75 0.48
C GLY A 96 -16.24 -8.01 1.27
N GLU A 97 -15.81 -7.46 2.40
CA GLU A 97 -16.69 -6.82 3.37
C GLU A 97 -16.35 -5.33 3.48
N VAL A 98 -17.39 -4.51 3.68
CA VAL A 98 -17.26 -3.07 3.91
C VAL A 98 -17.51 -2.81 5.39
N PHE A 99 -16.56 -2.12 6.04
CA PHE A 99 -16.61 -1.79 7.45
C PHE A 99 -16.73 -0.28 7.65
N VAL A 100 -17.46 0.15 8.67
CA VAL A 100 -17.28 1.50 9.23
C VAL A 100 -15.96 1.51 9.99
N VAL A 101 -15.11 2.47 9.67
CA VAL A 101 -13.84 2.69 10.35
C VAL A 101 -13.73 4.12 10.82
N LYS A 102 -12.94 4.34 11.86
CA LYS A 102 -12.60 5.67 12.36
C LYS A 102 -11.09 5.85 12.29
N GLU A 103 -10.60 6.87 11.60
CA GLU A 103 -9.16 7.22 11.65
C GLU A 103 -8.82 7.62 13.10
N LYS A 104 -7.76 7.01 13.65
CA LYS A 104 -7.41 7.19 15.06
C LYS A 104 -6.97 8.61 15.40
N GLN A 105 -6.32 9.30 14.48
CA GLN A 105 -5.71 10.62 14.74
C GLN A 105 -6.67 11.79 14.51
N THR A 106 -7.47 11.75 13.44
CA THR A 106 -8.43 12.82 13.11
C THR A 106 -9.79 12.59 13.74
N GLY A 107 -10.14 11.32 13.98
CA GLY A 107 -11.47 10.91 14.38
C GLY A 107 -12.49 10.83 13.24
N ASP A 108 -12.05 11.04 12.00
CA ASP A 108 -12.90 10.97 10.81
C ASP A 108 -13.43 9.56 10.58
N VAL A 109 -14.68 9.48 10.14
CA VAL A 109 -15.38 8.21 9.93
C VAL A 109 -15.47 7.91 8.43
N HIS A 110 -15.10 6.70 8.04
CA HIS A 110 -15.07 6.24 6.65
C HIS A 110 -15.72 4.86 6.50
N ALA A 111 -16.06 4.50 5.26
CA ALA A 111 -16.37 3.13 4.87
C ALA A 111 -15.13 2.51 4.21
N MET A 112 -14.63 1.40 4.76
CA MET A 112 -13.44 0.69 4.27
C MET A 112 -13.83 -0.68 3.72
N LYS A 113 -13.64 -0.88 2.40
CA LYS A 113 -13.78 -2.19 1.75
C LYS A 113 -12.51 -3.01 1.95
N MET A 114 -12.60 -4.13 2.65
CA MET A 114 -11.50 -5.09 2.82
C MET A 114 -11.62 -6.20 1.79
N ILE A 115 -10.58 -6.36 0.96
CA ILE A 115 -10.50 -7.36 -0.11
C ILE A 115 -9.33 -8.31 0.16
N ARG A 116 -9.58 -9.61 0.13
CA ARG A 116 -8.53 -10.63 0.31
C ARG A 116 -7.82 -10.90 -1.03
N LYS A 117 -6.55 -10.50 -1.12
CA LYS A 117 -5.72 -10.70 -2.34
C LYS A 117 -5.71 -12.14 -2.83
N SER A 118 -5.61 -13.11 -1.91
CA SER A 118 -5.63 -14.54 -2.24
C SER A 118 -6.90 -14.96 -2.98
N ASP A 119 -8.03 -14.34 -2.65
CA ASP A 119 -9.34 -14.71 -3.19
C ASP A 119 -9.49 -14.11 -4.59
N CYS A 120 -9.05 -12.86 -4.78
CA CYS A 120 -8.95 -12.23 -6.10
C CYS A 120 -8.06 -13.03 -7.06
N LEU A 121 -6.92 -13.54 -6.59
CA LEU A 121 -5.99 -14.30 -7.44
C LEU A 121 -6.56 -15.66 -7.89
N ARG A 122 -7.47 -16.27 -7.13
CA ARG A 122 -8.16 -17.51 -7.51
C ARG A 122 -9.28 -17.26 -8.52
N GLN A 123 -9.89 -16.07 -8.51
CA GLN A 123 -11.06 -15.71 -9.32
C GLN A 123 -10.72 -15.00 -10.66
N LYS A 124 -9.45 -14.98 -11.06
CA LYS A 124 -8.80 -14.11 -12.08
C LYS A 124 -9.50 -13.90 -13.44
N HIS A 125 -10.53 -14.67 -13.79
CA HIS A 125 -11.14 -14.62 -15.12
C HIS A 125 -12.54 -13.97 -15.21
N ILE A 126 -13.22 -13.66 -14.10
CA ILE A 126 -14.67 -13.31 -14.15
C ILE A 126 -14.99 -11.95 -13.50
N SER A 127 -14.10 -11.40 -12.69
CA SER A 127 -14.57 -10.64 -11.53
C SER A 127 -14.43 -9.10 -11.57
N TYR A 128 -13.56 -8.55 -12.40
CA TYR A 128 -13.27 -7.10 -12.37
C TYR A 128 -14.20 -6.26 -13.25
N GLU A 129 -14.92 -6.92 -14.17
CA GLU A 129 -15.86 -6.25 -15.08
C GLU A 129 -17.25 -6.10 -14.46
N GLU A 130 -17.71 -7.08 -13.67
CA GLU A 130 -19.04 -7.08 -13.06
C GLU A 130 -19.29 -5.95 -12.03
N GLU A 131 -18.26 -5.41 -11.35
CA GLU A 131 -18.44 -4.27 -10.42
C GLU A 131 -18.43 -2.90 -11.10
N ARG A 132 -18.09 -2.80 -12.40
CA ARG A 132 -18.13 -1.54 -13.14
C ARG A 132 -19.44 -1.30 -13.88
N ASP A 133 -20.30 -2.31 -13.98
CA ASP A 133 -21.62 -2.26 -14.61
C ASP A 133 -22.75 -2.09 -13.58
N ILE A 134 -22.68 -1.05 -12.73
CA ILE A 134 -23.79 -0.61 -11.87
C ILE A 134 -24.03 0.89 -12.04
#